data_AF-A0A7S3KVJ7-F1
#
_entry.id   AF-A0A7S3KVJ7-F1
#
_cell.length_a   1.000
_cell.length_b   1.000
_cell.length_c   1.000
_cell.angle_alpha   90.00
_cell.angle_beta   90.00
_cell.angle_gamma   90.00
#
_symmetry.space_group_name_H-M   'P 1'
#
loop_
_entity.id
_entity.type
_entity.pdbx_description
1 polymer ?
#
loop_
_entity_poly.entity_id
_entity_poly.type
_entity_poly.pdbx_seq_one_letter_code
_entity_poly.pdbx_strand_id
1 'polypeptide(L)'
;MQQSTVSAIIGFLTGAVFTHVVWSMWNDLQGQTVGGADLLKPAKGISLKSITTVPPSQLPRSPPPSPTLPPADAKIPVDGERLPLNFMHTPDAFVDTFESCETDTNCKVIFHHVYKTGGTTLEKTMANIWHQPHSNSCCNEQRMRNFFSNRDYYCGNKFSSHQVNATDFFRAVTACYPTEANLSSSRLVLLTTFREPNQMLLSQIHQMCNKNYFRRPQHIIDTCKACDYNNGTEVWDGMIQEVNDQLQGSWQVSRVFLGSLNTSVSLPADTTILTLESSDITAFFERYKPDLKLKQANRERLDVCEFRITSEMARKLRSAQFYYRQLVANIDYH
;
A
#
# COMPACT_ATOMS: atom_id res chain seq x y z
N MET A 1 -75.05 -26.56 13.57
CA MET A 1 -74.40 -27.62 12.78
C MET A 1 -72.92 -27.28 12.66
N GLN A 2 -72.09 -28.22 13.11
CA GLN A 2 -70.62 -28.34 13.02
C GLN A 2 -69.71 -27.24 13.60
N GLN A 3 -69.25 -27.55 14.81
CA GLN A 3 -67.94 -27.21 15.37
C GLN A 3 -66.82 -27.93 14.61
N SER A 4 -65.63 -27.33 14.53
CA SER A 4 -64.34 -28.04 14.56
C SER A 4 -63.26 -27.06 15.02
N THR A 5 -62.85 -27.11 16.30
CA THR A 5 -61.67 -27.80 16.87
C THR A 5 -60.29 -27.31 16.42
N VAL A 6 -59.60 -26.78 17.42
CA VAL A 6 -58.17 -26.59 17.65
C VAL A 6 -57.35 -27.83 17.27
N SER A 7 -56.17 -27.61 16.68
CA SER A 7 -54.97 -28.41 17.01
C SER A 7 -53.69 -27.63 16.74
N ALA A 8 -53.00 -27.31 17.84
CA ALA A 8 -51.60 -26.93 17.86
C ALA A 8 -50.74 -28.13 17.47
N ILE A 9 -49.73 -27.90 16.61
CA ILE A 9 -48.59 -28.80 16.46
C ILE A 9 -47.35 -28.00 16.81
N ILE A 10 -46.88 -28.22 18.04
CA ILE A 10 -45.52 -27.96 18.48
C ILE A 10 -44.70 -29.15 17.97
N GLY A 11 -43.81 -28.90 17.02
CA GLY A 11 -42.88 -29.88 16.47
C GLY A 11 -41.45 -29.39 16.59
N PHE A 12 -40.76 -29.86 17.62
CA PHE A 12 -39.31 -29.79 17.78
C PHE A 12 -38.61 -30.39 16.56
N LEU A 13 -37.80 -29.58 15.86
CA LEU A 13 -36.66 -30.05 15.07
C LEU A 13 -35.45 -29.21 15.43
N THR A 14 -34.83 -29.58 16.55
CA THR A 14 -33.42 -29.32 16.84
C THR A 14 -32.58 -30.16 15.89
N GLY A 15 -31.89 -29.52 14.94
CA GLY A 15 -31.10 -30.24 13.95
C GLY A 15 -30.25 -29.32 13.07
N ALA A 16 -29.16 -28.81 13.66
CA ALA A 16 -27.87 -28.56 13.01
C ALA A 16 -27.84 -27.99 11.58
N VAL A 17 -27.84 -26.66 11.44
CA VAL A 17 -27.03 -25.95 10.42
C VAL A 17 -26.62 -24.59 10.99
N PHE A 18 -25.70 -24.59 11.95
CA PHE A 18 -25.19 -23.35 12.56
C PHE A 18 -23.68 -23.41 12.83
N THR A 19 -22.90 -23.75 11.81
CA THR A 19 -21.43 -23.56 11.84
C THR A 19 -20.89 -23.65 10.41
N HIS A 20 -20.77 -22.54 9.67
CA HIS A 20 -19.80 -22.46 8.57
C HIS A 20 -19.38 -21.04 8.12
N VAL A 21 -19.59 -20.00 8.92
CA VAL A 21 -19.18 -18.61 8.55
C VAL A 21 -18.17 -17.98 9.53
N VAL A 22 -17.71 -18.70 10.56
CA VAL A 22 -16.80 -18.13 11.59
C VAL A 22 -15.36 -18.68 11.53
N TRP A 23 -15.02 -19.53 10.55
CA TRP A 23 -13.70 -20.21 10.50
C TRP A 23 -12.68 -19.65 9.48
N SER A 24 -12.94 -18.48 8.87
CA SER A 24 -12.03 -17.91 7.84
C SER A 24 -11.30 -16.61 8.25
N MET A 25 -11.46 -16.10 9.48
CA MET A 25 -10.82 -14.84 9.89
C MET A 25 -9.78 -14.97 11.01
N TRP A 26 -9.37 -16.19 11.36
CA TRP A 26 -8.44 -16.43 12.48
C TRP A 26 -7.01 -16.85 12.07
N ASN A 27 -6.74 -17.13 10.78
CA ASN A 27 -5.45 -17.70 10.36
C ASN A 27 -4.41 -16.73 9.76
N ASP A 28 -4.71 -15.43 9.59
CA ASP A 28 -3.78 -14.53 8.86
C ASP A 28 -2.94 -13.57 9.74
N LEU A 29 -2.78 -13.89 11.03
CA LEU A 29 -1.89 -13.12 11.94
C LEU A 29 -0.89 -13.98 12.74
N GLN A 30 -0.66 -15.22 12.32
CA GLN A 30 0.47 -16.02 12.79
C GLN A 30 1.34 -16.37 11.61
N GLY A 31 2.59 -15.90 11.64
CA GLY A 31 3.62 -16.42 10.78
C GLY A 31 3.67 -17.94 10.95
N GLN A 32 3.66 -18.65 9.83
CA GLN A 32 3.91 -20.08 9.78
C GLN A 32 5.32 -20.34 10.30
N THR A 33 5.44 -20.57 11.61
CA THR A 33 6.46 -21.47 12.14
C THR A 33 5.97 -22.88 11.83
N VAL A 34 6.58 -23.52 10.84
CA VAL A 34 6.44 -24.97 10.63
C VAL A 34 7.16 -25.65 11.79
N GLY A 35 6.43 -25.90 12.87
CA GLY A 35 6.86 -26.76 13.96
C GLY A 35 6.59 -28.21 13.60
N GLY A 36 7.58 -28.87 12.99
CA GLY A 36 7.63 -30.33 12.85
C GLY A 36 8.60 -30.88 13.88
N ALA A 37 8.09 -31.23 15.07
CA ALA A 37 8.76 -32.13 16.00
C ALA A 37 8.05 -33.49 15.93
N ASP A 38 8.86 -34.55 16.06
CA ASP A 38 8.50 -35.96 16.12
C ASP A 38 8.18 -36.66 14.80
N LEU A 39 9.26 -37.02 14.10
CA LEU A 39 9.48 -38.38 13.58
C LEU A 39 10.92 -38.43 13.04
N LEU A 40 11.84 -39.09 13.74
CA LEU A 40 12.96 -39.86 13.18
C LEU A 40 13.79 -40.49 14.31
N LYS A 41 13.68 -41.82 14.43
CA LYS A 41 14.64 -42.67 15.14
C LYS A 41 15.98 -42.69 14.37
N PRO A 42 17.12 -42.87 15.04
CA PRO A 42 18.43 -42.67 14.43
C PRO A 42 18.81 -43.83 13.49
N ALA A 43 19.10 -43.49 12.23
CA ALA A 43 19.88 -44.36 11.36
C ALA A 43 21.38 -44.10 11.59
N LYS A 44 22.11 -45.19 11.86
CA LYS A 44 23.55 -45.22 12.06
C LYS A 44 24.30 -44.83 10.78
N GLY A 45 25.36 -44.04 10.96
CA GLY A 45 26.60 -44.13 10.19
C GLY A 45 26.68 -43.35 8.88
N ILE A 46 27.04 -42.07 8.96
CA ILE A 46 27.78 -41.38 7.88
C ILE A 46 28.84 -40.48 8.54
N SER A 47 30.11 -40.76 8.22
CA SER A 47 31.27 -39.97 8.61
C SER A 47 31.41 -38.77 7.67
N LEU A 48 31.17 -37.56 8.19
CA LEU A 48 31.41 -36.31 7.47
C LEU A 48 32.85 -35.84 7.78
N LYS A 49 33.71 -35.95 6.76
CA LYS A 49 35.04 -35.36 6.75
C LYS A 49 34.95 -33.83 6.76
N SER A 50 35.86 -33.24 7.52
CA SER A 50 36.18 -31.82 7.69
C SER A 50 35.81 -30.89 6.52
N ILE A 51 34.93 -29.92 6.79
CA ILE A 51 34.74 -28.74 5.94
C ILE A 51 35.69 -27.66 6.45
N THR A 52 36.63 -27.29 5.57
CA THR A 52 37.59 -26.20 5.78
C THR A 52 36.85 -24.85 5.76
N THR A 53 36.95 -24.11 6.86
CA THR A 53 36.47 -22.73 7.00
C THR A 53 37.28 -21.79 6.10
N VAL A 54 36.63 -21.15 5.14
CA VAL A 54 37.19 -20.02 4.38
C VAL A 54 36.93 -18.73 5.19
N PRO A 55 37.92 -17.86 5.42
CA PRO A 55 37.71 -16.61 6.14
C PRO A 55 36.90 -15.62 5.29
N PRO A 56 36.09 -14.75 5.92
CA PRO A 56 35.31 -13.76 5.19
C PRO A 56 36.25 -12.70 4.61
N SER A 57 36.34 -12.65 3.27
CA SER A 57 37.06 -11.60 2.56
C SER A 57 36.35 -10.27 2.77
N GLN A 58 37.00 -9.34 3.47
CA GLN A 58 36.63 -7.93 3.51
C GLN A 58 36.95 -7.31 2.15
N LEU A 59 35.98 -7.34 1.22
CA LEU A 59 36.01 -6.46 0.05
C LEU A 59 35.33 -5.14 0.44
N PRO A 60 35.98 -3.98 0.24
CA PRO A 60 35.35 -2.69 0.47
C PRO A 60 34.17 -2.54 -0.50
N ARG A 61 32.95 -2.47 0.04
CA ARG A 61 31.76 -2.11 -0.74
C ARG A 61 31.95 -0.66 -1.19
N SER A 62 32.10 -0.45 -2.49
CA SER A 62 32.04 0.89 -3.07
C SER A 62 30.69 1.53 -2.72
N PRO A 63 30.67 2.85 -2.43
CA PRO A 63 29.41 3.54 -2.18
C PRO A 63 28.48 3.37 -3.38
N PRO A 64 27.16 3.16 -3.17
CA PRO A 64 26.22 3.06 -4.26
C PRO A 64 26.32 4.32 -5.15
N PRO A 65 26.23 4.17 -6.48
CA PRO A 65 26.29 5.31 -7.38
C PRO A 65 25.21 6.32 -6.96
N SER A 66 25.59 7.60 -6.89
CA SER A 66 24.62 8.66 -6.60
C SER A 66 23.50 8.60 -7.64
N PRO A 67 22.22 8.68 -7.23
CA PRO A 67 21.12 8.67 -8.17
C PRO A 67 21.31 9.81 -9.17
N THR A 68 21.43 9.47 -10.45
CA THR A 68 21.51 10.43 -11.53
C THR A 68 20.20 11.21 -11.54
N LEU A 69 20.25 12.46 -11.08
CA LEU A 69 19.10 13.36 -11.18
C LEU A 69 18.72 13.46 -12.66
N PRO A 70 17.42 13.39 -13.01
CA PRO A 70 17.00 13.65 -14.37
C PRO A 70 17.53 15.03 -14.82
N PRO A 71 17.93 15.17 -16.09
CA PRO A 71 18.44 16.43 -16.61
C PRO A 71 17.44 17.56 -16.33
N ALA A 72 17.95 18.74 -15.96
CA ALA A 72 17.16 19.91 -15.57
C ALA A 72 16.26 20.45 -16.71
N ASP A 73 16.41 19.92 -17.92
CA ASP A 73 15.69 20.34 -19.13
C ASP A 73 14.43 19.50 -19.38
N ALA A 74 13.64 19.24 -18.32
CA ALA A 74 12.32 18.66 -18.49
C ALA A 74 11.46 19.62 -19.32
N LYS A 75 11.16 19.22 -20.56
CA LYS A 75 10.35 20.02 -21.51
C LYS A 75 9.01 20.39 -20.86
N ILE A 76 8.61 21.64 -21.08
CA ILE A 76 7.29 22.18 -20.74
C ILE A 76 6.21 21.23 -21.32
N PRO A 77 5.15 20.90 -20.55
CA PRO A 77 4.05 20.06 -21.03
C PRO A 77 3.52 20.57 -22.37
N VAL A 78 3.32 19.66 -23.32
CA VAL A 78 2.69 20.00 -24.61
C VAL A 78 1.22 20.35 -24.34
N ASP A 79 0.70 21.39 -25.01
CA ASP A 79 -0.70 21.81 -24.91
C ASP A 79 -1.66 20.60 -24.91
N GLY A 80 -2.35 20.38 -23.79
CA GLY A 80 -3.31 19.29 -23.59
C GLY A 80 -2.91 18.21 -22.57
N GLU A 81 -1.71 18.27 -21.98
CA GLU A 81 -1.35 17.37 -20.87
C GLU A 81 -2.19 17.64 -19.60
N ARG A 82 -3.00 16.67 -19.19
CA ARG A 82 -3.74 16.73 -17.91
C ARG A 82 -2.77 16.49 -16.76
N LEU A 83 -2.49 17.53 -15.99
CA LEU A 83 -1.70 17.44 -14.76
C LEU A 83 -2.47 16.69 -13.67
N PRO A 84 -1.78 15.98 -12.75
CA PRO A 84 -2.41 15.41 -11.57
C PRO A 84 -3.07 16.49 -10.71
N LEU A 85 -4.27 16.21 -10.21
CA LEU A 85 -4.93 17.06 -9.23
C LEU A 85 -4.39 16.73 -7.83
N ASN A 86 -3.72 17.69 -7.22
CA ASN A 86 -3.23 17.58 -5.85
C ASN A 86 -4.24 18.23 -4.90
N PHE A 87 -4.70 17.49 -3.89
CA PHE A 87 -5.68 17.98 -2.93
C PHE A 87 -5.25 19.27 -2.22
N MET A 88 -3.95 19.42 -1.91
CA MET A 88 -3.42 20.59 -1.21
C MET A 88 -3.58 21.89 -2.02
N HIS A 89 -3.54 21.81 -3.36
CA HIS A 89 -3.62 22.98 -4.24
C HIS A 89 -5.02 23.21 -4.80
N THR A 90 -5.72 22.13 -5.16
CA THR A 90 -7.02 22.18 -5.82
C THR A 90 -8.04 21.30 -5.09
N PRO A 91 -8.35 21.58 -3.81
CA PRO A 91 -9.19 20.71 -2.99
C PRO A 91 -10.62 20.56 -3.54
N ASP A 92 -11.18 21.62 -4.15
CA ASP A 92 -12.51 21.57 -4.77
C ASP A 92 -12.52 20.68 -6.01
N ALA A 93 -11.66 20.94 -6.99
CA ALA A 93 -11.57 20.12 -8.20
C ALA A 93 -11.25 18.64 -7.89
N PHE A 94 -10.45 18.40 -6.84
CA PHE A 94 -10.18 17.05 -6.34
C PHE A 94 -11.45 16.37 -5.83
N VAL A 95 -12.22 17.04 -4.96
CA VAL A 95 -13.47 16.52 -4.40
C VAL A 95 -14.54 16.36 -5.49
N ASP A 96 -14.69 17.33 -6.38
CA ASP A 96 -15.64 17.29 -7.51
C ASP A 96 -15.33 16.12 -8.45
N THR A 97 -14.04 15.86 -8.73
CA THR A 97 -13.61 14.69 -9.51
C THR A 97 -14.03 13.40 -8.83
N PHE A 98 -13.86 13.33 -7.51
CA PHE A 98 -14.19 12.15 -6.73
C PHE A 98 -15.71 11.93 -6.60
N GLU A 99 -16.49 12.97 -6.32
CA GLU A 99 -17.95 12.94 -6.21
C GLU A 99 -18.62 12.61 -7.54
N SER A 100 -18.18 13.25 -8.63
CA SER A 100 -18.66 12.91 -9.96
C SER A 100 -18.34 11.45 -10.31
N CYS A 101 -17.17 10.95 -9.92
CA CYS A 101 -16.84 9.54 -10.11
C CYS A 101 -17.73 8.62 -9.27
N GLU A 102 -18.12 8.99 -8.04
CA GLU A 102 -19.02 8.17 -7.21
C GLU A 102 -20.34 7.88 -7.93
N THR A 103 -20.96 8.92 -8.49
CA THR A 103 -22.28 8.83 -9.16
C THR A 103 -22.23 8.19 -10.55
N ASP A 104 -21.10 8.27 -11.25
CA ASP A 104 -20.92 7.73 -12.60
C ASP A 104 -20.70 6.21 -12.58
N THR A 105 -21.65 5.41 -13.03
CA THR A 105 -21.56 3.94 -13.06
C THR A 105 -20.37 3.39 -13.86
N ASN A 106 -19.83 4.17 -14.80
CA ASN A 106 -18.69 3.81 -15.64
C ASN A 106 -17.35 4.31 -15.09
N CYS A 107 -17.37 5.15 -14.04
CA CYS A 107 -16.16 5.60 -13.38
C CYS A 107 -15.65 4.58 -12.35
N LYS A 108 -14.35 4.32 -12.33
CA LYS A 108 -13.68 3.49 -11.32
C LYS A 108 -12.52 4.22 -10.67
N VAL A 109 -12.29 3.92 -9.39
CA VAL A 109 -11.17 4.45 -8.61
C VAL A 109 -10.18 3.33 -8.32
N ILE A 110 -8.96 3.45 -8.83
CA ILE A 110 -7.87 2.51 -8.53
C ILE A 110 -6.84 3.23 -7.67
N PHE A 111 -6.66 2.75 -6.44
CA PHE A 111 -5.80 3.35 -5.44
C PHE A 111 -4.46 2.63 -5.31
N HIS A 112 -3.38 3.37 -5.58
CA HIS A 112 -2.00 2.98 -5.27
C HIS A 112 -1.74 3.21 -3.78
N HIS A 113 -1.89 2.12 -3.01
CA HIS A 113 -1.73 2.14 -1.57
C HIS A 113 -0.25 2.08 -1.20
N VAL A 114 0.35 3.24 -0.99
CA VAL A 114 1.74 3.32 -0.53
C VAL A 114 1.82 3.00 0.96
N TYR A 115 2.80 2.21 1.37
CA TYR A 115 2.95 1.85 2.77
C TYR A 115 3.18 3.10 3.63
N LYS A 116 2.58 3.18 4.81
CA LYS A 116 2.75 4.30 5.77
C LYS A 116 2.28 5.69 5.36
N THR A 117 1.40 5.77 4.37
CA THR A 117 0.76 7.03 3.96
C THR A 117 -0.69 7.15 4.44
N GLY A 118 -1.13 6.29 5.37
CA GLY A 118 -2.53 6.26 5.84
C GLY A 118 -3.49 5.48 4.93
N GLY A 119 -2.96 4.78 3.91
CA GLY A 119 -3.80 4.09 2.92
C GLY A 119 -4.73 3.02 3.48
N THR A 120 -4.43 2.34 4.60
CA THR A 120 -5.40 1.43 5.24
C THR A 120 -6.65 2.15 5.74
N THR A 121 -6.51 3.38 6.25
CA THR A 121 -7.66 4.20 6.66
C THR A 121 -8.45 4.60 5.43
N LEU A 122 -7.76 5.14 4.41
CA LEU A 122 -8.37 5.55 3.14
C LEU A 122 -9.16 4.39 2.51
N GLU A 123 -8.53 3.23 2.34
CA GLU A 123 -9.13 2.03 1.75
C GLU A 123 -10.39 1.58 2.49
N LYS A 124 -10.39 1.59 3.82
CA LYS A 124 -11.56 1.21 4.61
C LYS A 124 -12.69 2.21 4.43
N THR A 125 -12.38 3.51 4.47
CA THR A 125 -13.38 4.56 4.29
C THR A 125 -13.96 4.50 2.88
N MET A 126 -13.12 4.34 1.85
CA MET A 126 -13.52 4.18 0.47
C MET A 126 -14.41 2.96 0.25
N ALA A 127 -14.00 1.78 0.73
CA ALA A 127 -14.82 0.57 0.63
C ALA A 127 -16.20 0.76 1.27
N ASN A 128 -16.28 1.50 2.40
CA ASN A 128 -17.55 1.81 3.05
C ASN A 128 -18.44 2.76 2.23
N ILE A 129 -17.86 3.77 1.58
CA ILE A 129 -18.59 4.73 0.72
C ILE A 129 -19.35 3.98 -0.39
N TRP A 130 -18.72 3.00 -1.02
CA TRP A 130 -19.32 2.21 -2.10
C TRP A 130 -19.95 0.89 -1.65
N HIS A 131 -20.09 0.66 -0.34
CA HIS A 131 -20.64 -0.57 0.23
C HIS A 131 -19.97 -1.85 -0.30
N GLN A 132 -18.67 -1.79 -0.56
CA GLN A 132 -17.91 -2.90 -1.11
C GLN A 132 -17.30 -3.76 -0.01
N PRO A 133 -17.21 -5.09 -0.19
CA PRO A 133 -16.50 -5.94 0.75
C PRO A 133 -15.04 -5.52 0.83
N HIS A 134 -14.51 -5.45 2.05
CA HIS A 134 -13.11 -5.11 2.28
C HIS A 134 -12.22 -6.24 1.74
N SER A 135 -11.45 -5.96 0.68
CA SER A 135 -10.42 -6.87 0.18
C SER A 135 -9.06 -6.46 0.74
N ASN A 136 -8.28 -7.39 1.29
CA ASN A 136 -6.93 -7.08 1.76
C ASN A 136 -6.06 -6.58 0.58
N SER A 137 -5.69 -5.30 0.59
CA SER A 137 -4.83 -4.68 -0.43
C SER A 137 -3.34 -5.01 -0.26
N CYS A 138 -2.96 -5.61 0.87
CA CYS A 138 -1.58 -5.93 1.23
C CYS A 138 -1.21 -7.40 0.93
N CYS A 139 0.01 -7.73 0.50
CA CYS A 139 1.09 -6.84 0.07
C CYS A 139 1.87 -7.47 -1.10
N ASN A 140 2.38 -6.62 -2.00
CA ASN A 140 3.35 -6.95 -3.06
C ASN A 140 2.97 -8.20 -3.87
N GLU A 141 3.86 -9.19 -3.96
CA GLU A 141 3.67 -10.40 -4.77
C GLU A 141 2.40 -11.17 -4.39
N GLN A 142 2.10 -11.30 -3.09
CA GLN A 142 0.86 -11.96 -2.66
C GLN A 142 -0.36 -11.21 -3.18
N ARG A 143 -0.34 -9.87 -3.11
CA ARG A 143 -1.42 -9.04 -3.64
C ARG A 143 -1.58 -9.24 -5.15
N MET A 144 -0.48 -9.27 -5.90
CA MET A 144 -0.52 -9.48 -7.35
C MET A 144 -0.98 -10.90 -7.72
N ARG A 145 -0.55 -11.93 -6.98
CA ARG A 145 -1.05 -13.30 -7.16
C ARG A 145 -2.56 -13.37 -6.95
N ASN A 146 -3.06 -12.78 -5.87
CA ASN A 146 -4.49 -12.73 -5.59
C ASN A 146 -5.25 -11.94 -6.67
N PHE A 147 -4.68 -10.83 -7.14
CA PHE A 147 -5.26 -10.04 -8.22
C PHE A 147 -5.40 -10.86 -9.50
N PHE A 148 -4.33 -11.50 -9.97
CA PHE A 148 -4.36 -12.26 -11.22
C PHE A 148 -5.14 -13.57 -11.11
N SER A 149 -5.29 -14.15 -9.91
CA SER A 149 -6.14 -15.33 -9.71
C SER A 149 -7.63 -15.00 -9.70
N ASN A 150 -8.01 -13.75 -9.40
CA ASN A 150 -9.41 -13.31 -9.40
C ASN A 150 -9.57 -11.90 -9.98
N ARG A 151 -9.11 -11.73 -11.22
CA ARG A 151 -9.03 -10.42 -11.88
C ARG A 151 -10.41 -9.76 -12.00
N ASP A 152 -11.44 -10.52 -12.36
CA ASP A 152 -12.78 -9.99 -12.62
C ASP A 152 -13.40 -9.38 -11.36
N TYR A 153 -13.14 -9.96 -10.18
CA TYR A 153 -13.55 -9.37 -8.91
C TYR A 153 -12.90 -8.00 -8.68
N TYR A 154 -11.58 -7.88 -8.86
CA TYR A 154 -10.87 -6.63 -8.60
C TYR A 154 -11.14 -5.56 -9.66
N CYS A 155 -11.25 -5.96 -10.92
CA CYS A 155 -11.55 -5.05 -12.01
C CYS A 155 -13.02 -4.69 -12.09
N GLY A 156 -13.94 -5.52 -11.59
CA GLY A 156 -15.38 -5.26 -11.57
C GLY A 156 -15.80 -4.29 -10.47
N ASN A 157 -15.00 -4.15 -9.41
CA ASN A 157 -15.30 -3.25 -8.31
C ASN A 157 -15.12 -1.78 -8.70
N LYS A 158 -16.00 -0.92 -8.17
CA LYS A 158 -15.93 0.54 -8.23
C LYS A 158 -14.61 1.09 -7.67
N PHE A 159 -14.18 0.57 -6.52
CA PHE A 159 -12.93 0.91 -5.89
C PHE A 159 -12.06 -0.32 -5.70
N SER A 160 -10.77 -0.19 -6.02
CA SER A 160 -9.77 -1.21 -5.77
C SER A 160 -8.50 -0.58 -5.19
N SER A 161 -7.91 -1.24 -4.20
CA SER A 161 -6.69 -0.80 -3.52
C SER A 161 -5.59 -1.83 -3.75
N HIS A 162 -4.38 -1.35 -4.06
CA HIS A 162 -3.22 -2.19 -4.35
C HIS A 162 -1.99 -1.65 -3.62
N GLN A 163 -1.54 -2.35 -2.57
CA GLN A 163 -0.29 -2.06 -1.88
C GLN A 163 0.85 -2.86 -2.53
N VAL A 164 1.38 -2.30 -3.62
CA VAL A 164 2.41 -2.87 -4.49
C VAL A 164 3.34 -1.76 -4.96
N ASN A 165 4.46 -2.09 -5.60
CA ASN A 165 5.31 -1.09 -6.25
C ASN A 165 4.60 -0.48 -7.49
N ALA A 166 5.10 0.65 -8.00
CA ALA A 166 4.49 1.34 -9.13
C ALA A 166 4.39 0.47 -10.39
N THR A 167 5.41 -0.33 -10.71
CA THR A 167 5.39 -1.24 -11.87
C THR A 167 4.24 -2.24 -11.79
N ASP A 168 4.07 -2.91 -10.65
CA ASP A 168 3.00 -3.86 -10.42
C ASP A 168 1.63 -3.16 -10.33
N PHE A 169 1.58 -1.93 -9.83
CA PHE A 169 0.38 -1.11 -9.85
C PHE A 169 -0.10 -0.88 -11.28
N PHE A 170 0.77 -0.46 -12.21
CA PHE A 170 0.38 -0.31 -13.62
C PHE A 170 -0.01 -1.62 -14.26
N ARG A 171 0.68 -2.73 -13.93
CA ARG A 171 0.27 -4.05 -14.42
C ARG A 171 -1.16 -4.38 -14.00
N ALA A 172 -1.56 -4.05 -12.77
CA ALA A 172 -2.93 -4.21 -12.31
C ALA A 172 -3.92 -3.30 -13.07
N VAL A 173 -3.58 -2.03 -13.23
CA VAL A 173 -4.41 -1.06 -13.98
C VAL A 173 -4.62 -1.53 -15.42
N THR A 174 -3.54 -1.81 -16.17
CA THR A 174 -3.61 -2.25 -17.57
C THR A 174 -4.38 -3.56 -17.72
N ALA A 175 -4.26 -4.49 -16.77
CA ALA A 175 -4.98 -5.75 -16.81
C ALA A 175 -6.50 -5.57 -16.69
N CYS A 176 -6.99 -4.48 -16.10
CA CYS A 176 -8.41 -4.15 -16.01
C CYS A 176 -8.97 -3.49 -17.28
N TYR A 177 -8.12 -2.95 -18.15
CA TYR A 177 -8.53 -2.26 -19.39
C TYR A 177 -7.78 -2.80 -20.63
N PRO A 178 -7.93 -4.09 -20.97
CA PRO A 178 -7.12 -4.71 -22.03
C PRO A 178 -7.57 -4.39 -23.46
N THR A 179 -8.74 -3.78 -23.67
CA THR A 179 -9.35 -3.58 -25.00
C THR A 179 -9.77 -2.13 -25.22
N GLU A 180 -9.69 -1.66 -26.47
CA GLU A 180 -10.13 -0.32 -26.87
C GLU A 180 -11.61 -0.03 -26.52
N ALA A 181 -12.49 -1.03 -26.61
CA ALA A 181 -13.89 -0.89 -26.22
C ALA A 181 -14.06 -0.53 -24.73
N ASN A 182 -13.23 -1.11 -23.85
CA ASN A 182 -13.25 -0.80 -22.43
C ASN A 182 -12.65 0.60 -22.15
N LEU A 183 -11.66 1.02 -22.96
CA LEU A 183 -11.01 2.32 -22.83
C LEU A 183 -11.95 3.48 -23.21
N SER A 184 -12.78 3.30 -24.23
CA SER A 184 -13.65 4.37 -24.76
C SER A 184 -14.92 4.63 -23.93
N SER A 185 -15.33 3.66 -23.11
CA SER A 185 -16.59 3.72 -22.33
C SER A 185 -16.37 3.91 -20.82
N SER A 186 -15.12 3.82 -20.35
CA SER A 186 -14.80 3.90 -18.93
C SER A 186 -14.20 5.24 -18.57
N ARG A 187 -14.50 5.71 -17.36
CA ARG A 187 -13.78 6.80 -16.70
C ARG A 187 -12.88 6.21 -15.60
N LEU A 188 -11.66 6.69 -15.47
CA LEU A 188 -10.70 6.15 -14.50
C LEU A 188 -10.16 7.26 -13.61
N VAL A 189 -10.19 7.03 -12.31
CA VAL A 189 -9.52 7.86 -11.32
C VAL A 189 -8.40 7.04 -10.72
N LEU A 190 -7.16 7.46 -10.95
CA LEU A 190 -5.99 6.90 -10.28
C LEU A 190 -5.71 7.73 -9.04
N LEU A 191 -5.80 7.12 -7.87
CA LEU A 191 -5.48 7.79 -6.61
C LEU A 191 -4.13 7.28 -6.10
N THR A 192 -3.25 8.17 -5.69
CA THR A 192 -2.03 7.80 -4.96
C THR A 192 -1.87 8.69 -3.75
N THR A 193 -1.46 8.08 -2.64
CA THR A 193 -1.12 8.83 -1.42
C THR A 193 0.38 8.91 -1.25
N PHE A 194 0.87 9.99 -0.68
CA PHE A 194 2.27 10.15 -0.31
C PHE A 194 2.39 10.77 1.09
N ARG A 195 3.62 10.82 1.61
CA ARG A 195 3.93 11.40 2.92
C ARG A 195 5.33 12.00 2.89
N GLU A 196 5.54 13.03 3.70
CA GLU A 196 6.87 13.59 3.91
C GLU A 196 7.88 12.47 4.29
N PRO A 197 9.05 12.39 3.63
CA PRO A 197 9.96 11.24 3.76
C PRO A 197 10.44 10.93 5.18
N ASN A 198 10.75 11.96 5.98
CA ASN A 198 11.22 11.76 7.36
C ASN A 198 10.09 11.18 8.23
N GLN A 199 8.88 11.71 8.10
CA GLN A 199 7.71 11.18 8.81
C GLN A 199 7.36 9.75 8.38
N MET A 200 7.52 9.45 7.10
CA MET A 200 7.32 8.11 6.57
C MET A 200 8.31 7.12 7.18
N LEU A 201 9.61 7.45 7.17
CA LEU A 201 10.66 6.63 7.78
C LEU A 201 10.43 6.43 9.28
N LEU A 202 10.13 7.50 10.03
CA LEU A 202 9.80 7.39 11.45
C LEU A 202 8.60 6.46 11.69
N SER A 203 7.55 6.57 10.87
CA SER A 203 6.38 5.69 11.00
C SER A 203 6.72 4.22 10.71
N GLN A 204 7.63 3.95 9.77
CA GLN A 204 8.12 2.61 9.51
C GLN A 204 8.92 2.08 10.72
N ILE A 205 9.86 2.88 11.26
CA ILE A 205 10.68 2.51 12.43
C ILE A 205 9.78 2.22 13.63
N HIS A 206 8.82 3.11 13.93
CA HIS A 206 7.86 2.89 15.02
C HIS A 206 7.03 1.62 14.82
N GLN A 207 6.63 1.28 13.59
CA GLN A 207 5.95 0.00 13.37
C GLN A 207 6.87 -1.22 13.49
N MET A 208 8.15 -1.08 13.14
CA MET A 208 9.12 -2.17 13.30
C MET A 208 9.39 -2.41 14.79
N CYS A 209 9.70 -1.36 15.54
CA CYS A 209 10.17 -1.44 16.91
C CYS A 209 9.06 -1.45 17.98
N ASN A 210 7.93 -0.79 17.75
CA ASN A 210 6.88 -0.68 18.79
C ASN A 210 5.67 -1.60 18.53
N LYS A 211 5.45 -2.07 17.28
CA LYS A 211 4.33 -2.96 16.95
C LYS A 211 4.76 -4.41 16.81
N ASN A 212 4.13 -5.29 17.59
CA ASN A 212 4.41 -6.73 17.63
C ASN A 212 5.91 -7.03 17.86
N TYR A 213 6.55 -6.21 18.69
CA TYR A 213 7.99 -6.21 18.93
C TYR A 213 8.58 -7.60 19.23
N PHE A 214 7.98 -8.34 20.17
CA PHE A 214 8.46 -9.67 20.57
C PHE A 214 8.27 -10.77 19.51
N ARG A 215 7.60 -10.48 18.39
CA ARG A 215 7.44 -11.42 17.26
C ARG A 215 8.47 -11.19 16.15
N ARG A 216 9.37 -10.22 16.31
CA ARG A 216 10.39 -9.89 15.31
C ARG A 216 11.61 -10.84 15.43
N PRO A 217 12.41 -11.00 14.36
CA PRO A 217 13.69 -11.68 14.46
C PRO A 217 14.61 -11.05 15.51
N GLN A 218 15.45 -11.84 16.16
CA GLN A 218 16.30 -11.38 17.27
C GLN A 218 17.20 -10.20 16.89
N HIS A 219 17.80 -10.21 15.69
CA HIS A 219 18.62 -9.09 15.22
C HIS A 219 17.84 -7.77 15.10
N ILE A 220 16.56 -7.80 14.72
CA ILE A 220 15.70 -6.59 14.70
C ILE A 220 15.38 -6.15 16.12
N ILE A 221 15.09 -7.10 17.01
CA ILE A 221 14.85 -6.83 18.43
C ILE A 221 16.05 -6.11 19.04
N ASP A 222 17.27 -6.61 18.79
CA ASP A 222 18.52 -6.05 19.30
C ASP A 222 18.81 -4.66 18.72
N THR A 223 18.65 -4.51 17.40
CA THR A 223 18.75 -3.21 16.70
C THR A 223 17.76 -2.19 17.27
N CYS A 224 16.50 -2.59 17.48
CA CYS A 224 15.50 -1.71 18.09
C CYS A 224 15.87 -1.38 19.54
N LYS A 225 16.36 -2.31 20.39
CA LYS A 225 16.74 -2.01 21.79
C LYS A 225 17.83 -0.96 21.92
N ALA A 226 18.73 -0.90 20.94
CA ALA A 226 19.83 0.04 20.99
C ALA A 226 19.34 1.50 20.94
N CYS A 227 18.15 1.75 20.38
CA CYS A 227 17.63 3.09 20.07
C CYS A 227 18.68 4.00 19.37
N ASP A 228 19.63 3.40 18.65
CA ASP A 228 20.76 4.08 18.01
C ASP A 228 20.85 3.62 16.56
N TYR A 229 20.86 4.58 15.65
CA TYR A 229 21.02 4.32 14.22
C TYR A 229 22.37 3.67 13.89
N ASN A 230 23.43 3.97 14.64
CA ASN A 230 24.75 3.39 14.38
C ASN A 230 24.78 1.89 14.64
N ASN A 231 23.82 1.39 15.43
CA ASN A 231 23.63 -0.03 15.68
C ASN A 231 22.56 -0.57 14.73
N GLY A 232 22.95 -1.44 13.79
CA GLY A 232 22.03 -1.98 12.79
C GLY A 232 21.85 -1.13 11.53
N THR A 233 22.90 -0.42 11.09
CA THR A 233 22.91 0.42 9.88
C THR A 233 22.30 -0.25 8.66
N GLU A 234 22.53 -1.56 8.45
CA GLU A 234 21.92 -2.33 7.35
C GLU A 234 20.38 -2.34 7.39
N VAL A 235 19.79 -2.50 8.59
CA VAL A 235 18.33 -2.49 8.76
C VAL A 235 17.78 -1.11 8.41
N TRP A 236 18.39 -0.06 8.95
CA TRP A 236 17.93 1.31 8.75
C TRP A 236 18.15 1.80 7.32
N ASP A 237 19.27 1.44 6.70
CA ASP A 237 19.56 1.77 5.30
C ASP A 237 18.58 1.05 4.36
N GLY A 238 18.19 -0.19 4.66
CA GLY A 238 17.12 -0.89 3.96
C GLY A 238 15.78 -0.14 4.00
N MET A 239 15.40 0.39 5.18
CA MET A 239 14.16 1.18 5.32
C MET A 239 14.24 2.53 4.61
N ILE A 240 15.41 3.19 4.64
CA ILE A 240 15.64 4.43 3.88
C ILE A 240 15.49 4.17 2.37
N GLN A 241 16.06 3.07 1.88
CA GLN A 241 15.92 2.69 0.48
C GLN A 241 14.46 2.42 0.13
N GLU A 242 13.72 1.71 0.99
CA GLU A 242 12.29 1.48 0.80
C GLU A 242 11.49 2.79 0.68
N VAL A 243 11.77 3.78 1.54
CA VAL A 243 11.12 5.12 1.46
C VAL A 243 11.48 5.84 0.15
N ASN A 244 12.75 5.79 -0.26
CA ASN A 244 13.20 6.35 -1.55
C ASN A 244 12.44 5.72 -2.73
N ASP A 245 12.34 4.39 -2.75
CA ASP A 245 11.66 3.65 -3.82
C ASP A 245 10.15 3.93 -3.83
N GLN A 246 9.51 4.03 -2.66
CA GLN A 246 8.08 4.30 -2.52
C GLN A 246 7.70 5.71 -3.01
N LEU A 247 8.51 6.73 -2.69
CA LEU A 247 8.29 8.10 -3.15
C LEU A 247 8.58 8.25 -4.64
N GLN A 248 9.62 7.58 -5.15
CA GLN A 248 9.87 7.49 -6.59
C GLN A 248 8.68 6.83 -7.31
N GLY A 249 8.17 5.73 -6.79
CA GLY A 249 7.02 5.03 -7.36
C GLY A 249 5.74 5.87 -7.35
N SER A 250 5.49 6.61 -6.26
CA SER A 250 4.37 7.55 -6.17
C SER A 250 4.46 8.65 -7.23
N TRP A 251 5.67 9.20 -7.41
CA TRP A 251 5.94 10.19 -8.45
C TRP A 251 5.77 9.60 -9.87
N GLN A 252 6.23 8.37 -10.10
CA GLN A 252 6.01 7.67 -11.38
C GLN A 252 4.51 7.50 -11.68
N VAL A 253 3.71 7.06 -10.69
CA VAL A 253 2.23 6.99 -10.80
C VAL A 253 1.63 8.34 -11.15
N SER A 254 2.12 9.43 -10.57
CA SER A 254 1.65 10.77 -10.90
C SER A 254 2.05 11.25 -12.31
N ARG A 255 3.07 10.66 -12.94
CA ARG A 255 3.60 11.15 -14.23
C ARG A 255 3.23 10.29 -15.44
N VAL A 256 2.51 9.19 -15.26
CA VAL A 256 2.18 8.27 -16.38
C VAL A 256 1.38 8.94 -17.49
N PHE A 257 0.62 10.00 -17.18
CA PHE A 257 -0.11 10.77 -18.18
C PHE A 257 0.75 11.74 -19.00
N LEU A 258 1.95 12.07 -18.55
CA LEU A 258 2.80 13.07 -19.19
C LEU A 258 3.69 12.48 -20.31
N GLY A 259 3.31 11.32 -20.86
CA GLY A 259 4.08 10.64 -21.92
C GLY A 259 5.52 10.25 -21.55
N SER A 260 5.92 10.41 -20.29
CA SER A 260 7.33 10.35 -19.86
C SER A 260 7.83 8.93 -19.58
N LEU A 261 6.95 7.94 -19.58
CA LEU A 261 7.34 6.54 -19.47
C LEU A 261 7.09 5.88 -20.83
N ASN A 262 8.12 5.27 -21.41
CA ASN A 262 8.04 4.39 -22.59
C ASN A 262 7.20 3.12 -22.33
N THR A 263 6.30 3.16 -21.35
CA THR A 263 5.38 2.10 -21.01
C THR A 263 4.19 2.21 -21.95
N SER A 264 3.97 1.18 -22.76
CA SER A 264 2.81 0.99 -23.63
C SER A 264 1.52 0.74 -22.83
N VAL A 265 1.22 1.63 -21.88
CA VAL A 265 0.07 1.51 -20.98
C VAL A 265 -1.05 2.35 -21.58
N SER A 266 -1.99 1.68 -22.23
CA SER A 266 -3.22 2.31 -22.71
C SER A 266 -4.18 2.48 -21.54
N LEU A 267 -4.54 3.73 -21.24
CA LEU A 267 -5.52 4.09 -20.22
C LEU A 267 -6.77 4.69 -20.88
N PRO A 268 -7.94 4.62 -20.23
CA PRO A 268 -9.13 5.31 -20.73
C PRO A 268 -8.84 6.78 -21.02
N ALA A 269 -9.42 7.31 -22.10
CA ALA A 269 -9.18 8.70 -22.50
C ALA A 269 -9.58 9.69 -21.38
N ASP A 270 -10.64 9.36 -20.64
CA ASP A 270 -11.05 10.10 -19.45
C ASP A 270 -10.46 9.50 -18.18
N THR A 271 -9.14 9.59 -18.06
CA THR A 271 -8.45 9.26 -16.81
C THR A 271 -7.99 10.54 -16.12
N THR A 272 -8.16 10.58 -14.79
CA THR A 272 -7.67 11.65 -13.92
C THR A 272 -6.78 11.05 -12.83
N ILE A 273 -5.64 11.69 -12.55
CA ILE A 273 -4.80 11.32 -11.41
C ILE A 273 -5.09 12.26 -10.25
N LEU A 274 -5.29 11.68 -9.08
CA LEU A 274 -5.43 12.35 -7.81
C LEU A 274 -4.23 12.04 -6.92
N THR A 275 -3.58 13.07 -6.37
CA THR A 275 -2.50 12.92 -5.39
C THR A 275 -2.94 13.50 -4.04
N LEU A 276 -2.73 12.74 -2.97
CA LEU A 276 -3.18 13.08 -1.63
C LEU A 276 -2.05 12.91 -0.61
N GLU A 277 -1.69 14.00 0.07
CA GLU A 277 -0.77 13.90 1.19
C GLU A 277 -1.46 13.27 2.41
N SER A 278 -0.74 12.44 3.15
CA SER A 278 -1.29 11.73 4.31
C SER A 278 -1.84 12.64 5.42
N SER A 279 -1.33 13.87 5.56
CA SER A 279 -1.85 14.87 6.51
C SER A 279 -3.25 15.35 6.14
N ASP A 280 -3.60 15.29 4.85
CA ASP A 280 -4.79 15.92 4.31
C ASP A 280 -5.95 14.94 4.17
N ILE A 281 -5.75 13.65 4.46
CA ILE A 281 -6.80 12.62 4.41
C ILE A 281 -8.03 13.04 5.22
N THR A 282 -7.82 13.64 6.39
CA THR A 282 -8.93 14.10 7.25
C THR A 282 -9.69 15.24 6.59
N ALA A 283 -8.97 16.28 6.16
CA ALA A 283 -9.57 17.44 5.49
C ALA A 283 -10.29 17.05 4.20
N PHE A 284 -9.75 16.09 3.44
CA PHE A 284 -10.40 15.54 2.25
C PHE A 284 -11.76 14.91 2.59
N PHE A 285 -11.82 14.03 3.59
CA PHE A 285 -13.09 13.41 3.95
C PHE A 285 -14.07 14.37 4.63
N GLU A 286 -13.59 15.33 5.42
CA GLU A 286 -14.44 16.39 5.98
C GLU A 286 -15.06 17.25 4.87
N ARG A 287 -14.32 17.54 3.80
CA ARG A 287 -14.82 18.27 2.63
C ARG A 287 -15.78 17.43 1.79
N TYR A 288 -15.45 16.17 1.53
CA TYR A 288 -16.22 15.29 0.66
C TYR A 288 -17.51 14.75 1.31
N LYS A 289 -17.45 14.28 2.56
CA LYS A 289 -18.61 13.77 3.31
C LYS A 289 -18.47 14.09 4.80
N PRO A 290 -19.02 15.22 5.27
CA PRO A 290 -18.79 15.72 6.63
C PRO A 290 -19.29 14.77 7.74
N ASP A 291 -20.21 13.85 7.42
CA ASP A 291 -20.71 12.85 8.38
C ASP A 291 -19.78 11.63 8.58
N LEU A 292 -18.72 11.49 7.77
CA LEU A 292 -17.73 10.43 7.93
C LEU A 292 -16.86 10.70 9.16
N LYS A 293 -17.24 10.10 10.29
CA LYS A 293 -16.41 10.10 11.50
C LYS A 293 -15.19 9.20 11.29
N LEU A 294 -14.09 9.78 10.86
CA LEU A 294 -12.80 9.09 10.87
C LEU A 294 -12.45 8.77 12.32
N LYS A 295 -12.07 7.51 12.58
CA LYS A 295 -11.54 7.14 13.88
C LYS A 295 -10.30 7.98 14.15
N GLN A 296 -10.22 8.48 15.39
CA GLN A 296 -9.06 9.23 15.85
C GLN A 296 -7.77 8.48 15.50
N ALA A 297 -6.77 9.21 15.01
CA ALA A 297 -5.47 8.65 14.69
C ALA A 297 -4.97 7.80 15.86
N ASN A 298 -4.47 6.60 15.57
CA ASN A 298 -3.81 5.79 16.58
C ASN A 298 -2.67 6.62 17.16
N ARG A 299 -2.75 6.93 18.47
CA ARG A 299 -1.63 7.55 19.17
C ARG A 299 -0.41 6.64 18.99
N GLU A 300 0.72 7.22 18.63
CA GLU A 300 1.97 6.48 18.52
C GLU A 300 2.25 5.82 19.87
N ARG A 301 2.46 4.50 19.85
CA ARG A 301 2.98 3.78 21.01
C ARG A 301 4.49 3.89 20.94
N LEU A 302 5.10 4.57 21.91
CA LEU A 302 6.53 4.83 21.99
C LEU A 302 7.16 3.96 23.10
N ASP A 303 6.71 2.70 23.18
CA ASP A 303 6.98 1.86 24.35
C ASP A 303 8.42 1.32 24.41
N VAL A 304 9.15 1.31 23.27
CA VAL A 304 10.51 0.76 23.19
C VAL A 304 11.56 1.84 22.92
N CYS A 305 11.37 2.67 21.89
CA CYS A 305 12.30 3.75 21.55
C CYS A 305 11.57 4.95 20.94
N GLU A 306 12.10 6.15 21.25
CA GLU A 306 11.81 7.39 20.54
C GLU A 306 12.95 7.64 19.54
N PHE A 307 12.74 7.22 18.29
CA PHE A 307 13.72 7.48 17.24
C PHE A 307 13.60 8.91 16.73
N ARG A 308 14.75 9.53 16.48
CA ARG A 308 14.86 10.81 15.77
C ARG A 308 15.63 10.61 14.49
N ILE A 309 15.19 11.26 13.41
CA ILE A 309 15.93 11.23 12.15
C ILE A 309 17.22 12.01 12.33
N THR A 310 18.36 11.32 12.16
CA THR A 310 19.68 11.95 12.20
C THR A 310 19.94 12.74 10.92
N SER A 311 20.90 13.65 10.95
CA SER A 311 21.33 14.38 9.75
C SER A 311 21.82 13.44 8.64
N GLU A 312 22.44 12.31 9.00
CA GLU A 312 22.87 11.29 8.04
C GLU A 312 21.67 10.61 7.36
N MET A 313 20.67 10.18 8.13
CA MET A 313 19.46 9.57 7.58
C MET A 313 18.72 10.55 6.67
N ALA A 314 18.54 11.79 7.11
CA ALA A 314 17.93 12.85 6.30
C ALA A 314 18.69 13.06 4.97
N ARG A 315 20.04 13.02 5.01
CA ARG A 315 20.87 13.10 3.80
C ARG A 315 20.65 11.89 2.88
N LYS A 316 20.54 10.68 3.41
CA LYS A 316 20.25 9.46 2.62
C LYS A 316 18.83 9.45 2.03
N LEU A 317 17.89 10.18 2.64
CA LEU A 317 16.53 10.44 2.12
C LEU A 317 16.46 11.53 1.03
N ARG A 318 17.59 12.08 0.55
CA ARG A 318 17.58 13.17 -0.43
C ARG A 318 16.80 12.83 -1.71
N SER A 319 16.82 11.58 -2.15
CA SER A 319 16.06 11.13 -3.33
C SER A 319 14.55 11.22 -3.08
N ALA A 320 14.06 10.65 -1.97
CA ALA A 320 12.67 10.78 -1.54
C ALA A 320 12.25 12.24 -1.39
N GLN A 321 13.11 13.09 -0.82
CA GLN A 321 12.85 14.54 -0.68
C GLN A 321 12.69 15.24 -2.02
N PHE A 322 13.49 14.86 -3.02
CA PHE A 322 13.33 15.37 -4.38
C PHE A 322 11.96 15.00 -4.93
N TYR A 323 11.57 13.72 -4.92
CA TYR A 323 10.28 13.27 -5.44
C TYR A 323 9.08 13.83 -4.65
N TYR A 324 9.20 13.95 -3.33
CA TYR A 324 8.17 14.58 -2.49
C TYR A 324 7.93 16.02 -2.93
N ARG A 325 9.00 16.81 -3.15
CA ARG A 325 8.86 18.18 -3.68
C ARG A 325 8.22 18.21 -5.06
N GLN A 326 8.47 17.22 -5.92
CA GLN A 326 7.79 17.14 -7.22
C GLN A 326 6.29 16.79 -7.10
N LEU A 327 5.91 15.99 -6.09
CA LEU A 327 4.52 15.66 -5.81
C LEU A 327 3.77 16.83 -5.16
N VAL A 328 4.46 17.59 -4.30
CA VAL A 328 3.93 18.73 -3.55
C VAL A 328 3.98 20.02 -4.34
N ALA A 329 4.97 20.26 -5.19
CA ALA A 329 4.95 21.41 -6.07
C ALA A 329 3.83 21.18 -7.08
N ASN A 330 2.82 22.05 -7.07
CA ASN A 330 1.88 22.12 -8.19
C ASN A 330 2.75 22.26 -9.44
N ILE A 331 2.61 21.38 -10.42
CA ILE A 331 3.37 21.48 -11.67
C ILE A 331 2.76 22.63 -12.48
N ASP A 332 2.78 23.85 -11.94
CA ASP A 332 2.58 25.08 -12.69
C ASP A 332 3.91 25.41 -13.36
N TYR A 333 4.35 24.54 -14.28
CA TYR A 333 5.28 24.94 -15.32
C TYR A 333 4.43 25.51 -16.45
N HIS A 334 4.10 26.79 -16.33
CA HIS A 334 3.55 27.59 -17.42
C HIS A 334 4.53 27.67 -18.59
#